data_AF-A0A1I5K2C8-F1
#
_entry.id   AF-A0A1I5K2C8-F1
#
_cell.length_a   1.000
_cell.length_b   1.000
_cell.length_c   1.000
_cell.angle_alpha   90.00
_cell.angle_beta   90.00
_cell.angle_gamma   90.00
#
_symmetry.space_group_name_H-M   'P 1'
#
loop_
_entity.id
_entity.type
_entity.pdbx_description
1 polymer ?
#
loop_
_entity_poly.entity_id
_entity_poly.type
_entity_poly.pdbx_seq_one_letter_code
_entity_poly.pdbx_strand_id
1 'polypeptide(L)'
;MEGNSKKESLQDQRPEVVEVRPQVLECDVVRFQNNKEKWVAFVGLLDGYPYEIFTGLQDDEEGIVLPKTVTRGKIIKQVNPDGSKRYDFQFENKRGYKTTVEGLSEKFNPEYWNYAKLISGVLRYRMPLEHVIRLVASLSLKDESINTWKVGVERALKKYLPGNVDDLEETQD
;
A
#
# COMPACT_ATOMS: atom_id res chain seq x y z
N MET A 1 -44.71 17.98 -2.95
CA MET A 1 -43.62 17.62 -2.02
C MET A 1 -42.79 16.57 -2.73
N GLU A 2 -41.87 16.98 -3.58
CA GLU A 2 -40.97 16.06 -4.26
C GLU A 2 -39.73 15.90 -3.37
N GLY A 3 -39.57 14.69 -2.82
CA GLY A 3 -38.43 14.31 -2.01
C GLY A 3 -37.20 14.23 -2.90
N ASN A 4 -36.27 15.15 -2.71
CA ASN A 4 -34.96 15.10 -3.33
C ASN A 4 -34.11 14.04 -2.62
N SER A 5 -34.15 12.80 -3.11
CA SER A 5 -33.18 11.77 -2.72
C SER A 5 -31.79 12.19 -3.22
N LYS A 6 -31.00 12.81 -2.34
CA LYS A 6 -29.56 12.97 -2.54
C LYS A 6 -28.98 11.58 -2.82
N LYS A 7 -28.41 11.43 -4.00
CA LYS A 7 -27.56 10.29 -4.35
C LYS A 7 -26.31 10.42 -3.48
N GLU A 8 -26.20 9.61 -2.42
CA GLU A 8 -24.98 9.53 -1.61
C GLU A 8 -23.82 9.17 -2.54
N SER A 9 -22.78 10.01 -2.56
CA SER A 9 -21.53 9.68 -3.24
C SER A 9 -20.81 8.59 -2.44
N LEU A 10 -20.09 7.71 -3.13
CA LEU A 10 -19.21 6.69 -2.51
C LEU A 10 -18.21 7.29 -1.49
N GLN A 11 -18.02 8.62 -1.51
CA GLN A 11 -17.10 9.37 -0.67
C GLN A 11 -17.59 9.58 0.78
N ASP A 12 -18.89 9.47 1.06
CA ASP A 12 -19.44 9.76 2.40
C ASP A 12 -19.59 8.52 3.31
N GLN A 13 -19.44 7.31 2.76
CA GLN A 13 -19.55 6.08 3.53
C GLN A 13 -18.16 5.64 4.01
N ARG A 14 -17.97 5.62 5.33
CA ARG A 14 -16.75 5.06 5.92
C ARG A 14 -16.67 3.59 5.52
N PRO A 15 -15.55 3.13 4.94
CA PRO A 15 -15.44 1.75 4.49
C PRO A 15 -15.61 0.80 5.68
N GLU A 16 -16.43 -0.24 5.51
CA GLU A 16 -16.71 -1.21 6.55
C GLU A 16 -15.49 -2.09 6.84
N VAL A 17 -15.40 -2.55 8.09
CA VAL A 17 -14.39 -3.52 8.50
C VAL A 17 -14.76 -4.88 7.91
N VAL A 18 -13.86 -5.44 7.12
CA VAL A 18 -14.06 -6.76 6.52
C VAL A 18 -13.43 -7.82 7.41
N GLU A 19 -14.25 -8.73 7.95
CA GLU A 19 -13.78 -9.80 8.85
C GLU A 19 -12.82 -10.78 8.15
N VAL A 20 -13.12 -11.10 6.89
CA VAL A 20 -12.32 -12.03 6.08
C VAL A 20 -11.34 -11.24 5.21
N ARG A 21 -10.05 -11.38 5.51
CA ARG A 21 -9.00 -10.75 4.70
C ARG A 21 -9.04 -11.26 3.25
N PRO A 22 -9.17 -10.37 2.25
CA PRO A 22 -9.17 -10.74 0.85
C PRO A 22 -7.91 -11.53 0.44
N GLN A 23 -8.08 -12.46 -0.50
CA GLN A 23 -6.95 -13.19 -1.08
C GLN A 23 -6.17 -12.33 -2.07
N VAL A 24 -6.86 -11.43 -2.78
CA VAL A 24 -6.29 -10.54 -3.79
C VAL A 24 -6.70 -9.11 -3.47
N LEU A 25 -5.76 -8.17 -3.60
CA LEU A 25 -5.99 -6.72 -3.52
C LEU A 25 -5.45 -6.08 -4.79
N GLU A 26 -6.16 -5.10 -5.33
CA GLU A 26 -5.54 -4.17 -6.29
C GLU A 26 -4.41 -3.42 -5.57
N CYS A 27 -3.39 -2.98 -6.30
CA CYS A 27 -2.20 -2.44 -5.68
C CYS A 27 -1.62 -1.30 -6.49
N ASP A 28 -1.36 -0.18 -5.83
CA ASP A 28 -0.52 0.89 -6.35
C ASP A 28 0.92 0.72 -5.89
N VAL A 29 1.87 1.09 -6.75
CA VAL A 29 3.31 1.06 -6.47
C VAL A 29 3.84 2.49 -6.37
N VAL A 30 4.09 2.92 -5.14
CA VAL A 30 4.65 4.24 -4.83
C VAL A 30 6.15 4.10 -4.60
N ARG A 31 6.94 4.80 -5.40
CA ARG A 31 8.40 4.87 -5.24
C ARG A 31 8.77 6.21 -4.65
N PHE A 32 9.71 6.21 -3.72
CA PHE A 32 10.25 7.43 -3.16
C PHE A 32 11.73 7.25 -2.88
N GLN A 33 12.48 8.33 -3.05
CA GLN A 33 13.89 8.39 -2.71
C GLN A 33 14.05 9.37 -1.56
N ASN A 34 14.92 9.03 -0.64
CA ASN A 34 15.15 9.86 0.51
C ASN A 34 16.63 9.72 0.87
N ASN A 35 17.36 10.84 0.78
CA ASN A 35 18.81 10.86 0.67
C ASN A 35 19.30 9.94 -0.48
N LYS A 36 20.14 8.95 -0.16
CA LYS A 36 20.69 7.98 -1.12
C LYS A 36 19.84 6.70 -1.21
N GLU A 37 18.92 6.49 -0.29
CA GLU A 37 18.11 5.28 -0.22
C GLU A 37 16.88 5.42 -1.12
N LYS A 38 16.66 4.40 -1.95
CA LYS A 38 15.45 4.26 -2.75
C LYS A 38 14.53 3.28 -2.06
N TRP A 39 13.25 3.60 -2.08
CA TRP A 39 12.22 2.85 -1.39
C TRP A 39 11.06 2.60 -2.32
N VAL A 40 10.36 1.50 -2.05
CA VAL A 40 9.10 1.17 -2.68
C VAL A 40 8.05 0.86 -1.62
N ALA A 41 6.84 1.32 -1.86
CA ALA A 41 5.64 0.97 -1.12
C ALA A 41 4.59 0.43 -2.08
N PHE A 42 4.07 -0.75 -1.76
CA PHE A 42 2.94 -1.40 -2.39
C PHE A 42 1.72 -1.14 -1.52
N VAL A 43 0.81 -0.29 -1.98
CA VAL A 43 -0.42 0.03 -1.26
C VAL A 43 -1.52 -0.85 -1.81
N GLY A 44 -1.90 -1.87 -1.04
CA GLY A 44 -3.02 -2.75 -1.34
C GLY A 44 -4.34 -2.03 -1.06
N LEU A 45 -5.22 -2.02 -2.05
CA LEU A 45 -6.51 -1.35 -2.03
C LEU A 45 -7.64 -2.37 -1.92
N LEU A 46 -8.60 -2.06 -1.05
CA LEU A 46 -9.88 -2.75 -0.98
C LEU A 46 -10.98 -1.72 -1.26
N ASP A 47 -11.65 -1.91 -2.40
CA ASP A 47 -12.68 -1.00 -2.93
C ASP A 47 -12.16 0.43 -3.14
N GLY A 48 -10.91 0.56 -3.61
CA GLY A 48 -10.24 1.85 -3.83
C GLY A 48 -9.63 2.48 -2.57
N TYR A 49 -9.91 1.94 -1.38
CA TYR A 49 -9.35 2.46 -0.13
C TYR A 49 -8.10 1.69 0.30
N PRO A 50 -7.05 2.36 0.82
CA PRO A 50 -5.91 1.70 1.43
C PRO A 50 -6.33 0.69 2.49
N TYR A 51 -5.88 -0.55 2.32
CA TYR A 51 -6.23 -1.68 3.17
C TYR A 51 -4.98 -2.33 3.77
N GLU A 52 -3.91 -2.45 2.98
CA GLU A 52 -2.61 -2.95 3.45
C GLU A 52 -1.45 -2.21 2.78
N ILE A 53 -0.29 -2.23 3.41
CA ILE A 53 0.93 -1.66 2.84
C ILE A 53 2.10 -2.60 3.04
N PHE A 54 2.88 -2.79 1.98
CA PHE A 54 4.15 -3.51 1.99
C PHE A 54 5.23 -2.56 1.53
N THR A 55 6.35 -2.45 2.25
CA THR A 55 7.35 -1.45 1.92
C THR A 55 8.73 -1.87 2.40
N GLY A 56 9.74 -1.46 1.65
CA GLY A 56 11.14 -1.65 1.98
C GLY A 56 12.04 -1.01 0.94
N LEU A 57 13.34 -1.28 1.07
CA LEU A 57 14.37 -0.74 0.18
C LEU A 57 14.18 -1.27 -1.24
N GLN A 58 14.33 -0.37 -2.19
CA GLN A 58 14.45 -0.69 -3.61
C GLN A 58 15.94 -0.75 -3.93
N ASP A 59 16.52 -1.93 -3.70
CA ASP A 59 17.92 -2.24 -4.00
C ASP A 59 18.02 -3.46 -4.94
N ASP A 60 19.12 -3.52 -5.69
CA ASP A 60 19.37 -4.52 -6.72
C ASP A 60 19.88 -5.86 -6.14
N GLU A 61 20.39 -5.88 -4.91
CA GLU A 61 20.90 -7.09 -4.25
C GLU A 61 19.86 -7.76 -3.34
N GLU A 62 19.32 -7.04 -2.36
CA GLU A 62 18.40 -7.61 -1.34
C GLU A 62 16.94 -7.16 -1.50
N GLY A 63 16.69 -6.14 -2.34
CA GLY A 63 15.39 -5.49 -2.46
C GLY A 63 14.49 -6.04 -3.57
N ILE A 64 13.50 -5.22 -3.95
CA ILE A 64 12.59 -5.54 -5.05
C ILE A 64 12.93 -4.69 -6.27
N VAL A 65 13.43 -5.34 -7.32
CA VAL A 65 13.63 -4.73 -8.64
C VAL A 65 12.34 -4.83 -9.45
N LEU A 66 11.75 -3.67 -9.74
CA LEU A 66 10.60 -3.54 -10.63
C LEU A 66 10.91 -2.54 -11.75
N PRO A 67 10.51 -2.82 -13.01
CA PRO A 67 10.58 -1.82 -14.06
C PRO A 67 9.86 -0.53 -13.64
N LYS A 68 10.44 0.63 -13.94
CA LYS A 68 9.89 1.94 -13.54
C LYS A 68 8.47 2.19 -14.05
N THR A 69 8.09 1.54 -15.16
CA THR A 69 6.77 1.65 -15.77
C THR A 69 5.67 0.93 -14.99
N VAL A 70 6.02 0.09 -14.00
CA VAL A 70 5.05 -0.64 -13.19
C VAL A 70 4.59 0.24 -12.05
N THR A 71 3.42 0.83 -12.19
CA THR A 71 2.79 1.69 -11.18
C THR A 71 1.59 1.03 -10.50
N ARG A 72 1.05 -0.04 -11.08
CA ARG A 72 -0.08 -0.81 -10.56
C ARG A 72 0.13 -2.32 -10.70
N GLY A 73 -0.61 -3.08 -9.94
CA GLY A 73 -0.63 -4.54 -9.97
C GLY A 73 -1.60 -5.10 -8.93
N LYS A 74 -1.34 -6.31 -8.45
CA LYS A 74 -2.15 -7.00 -7.45
C LYS A 74 -1.26 -7.59 -6.37
N ILE A 75 -1.70 -7.47 -5.12
CA ILE A 75 -1.14 -8.25 -4.00
C ILE A 75 -1.94 -9.53 -3.88
N ILE A 76 -1.25 -10.67 -3.89
CA ILE A 76 -1.85 -11.99 -3.78
C ILE A 76 -1.33 -12.66 -2.51
N LYS A 77 -2.24 -12.99 -1.60
CA LYS A 77 -1.94 -13.78 -0.41
C LYS A 77 -1.95 -15.27 -0.77
N GLN A 78 -0.82 -15.91 -0.53
CA GLN A 78 -0.64 -17.36 -0.61
C GLN A 78 -0.59 -17.98 0.78
N VAL A 79 -1.13 -19.18 0.89
CA VAL A 79 -0.99 -20.03 2.07
C VAL A 79 -0.18 -21.25 1.64
N ASN A 80 1.01 -21.40 2.21
CA ASN A 80 1.92 -22.49 1.90
C ASN A 80 1.41 -23.80 2.53
N PRO A 81 1.89 -24.98 2.07
CA PRO A 81 1.49 -26.28 2.62
C PRO A 81 1.75 -26.43 4.12
N ASP A 82 2.76 -25.73 4.66
CA ASP A 82 3.10 -25.71 6.08
C ASP A 82 2.23 -24.74 6.91
N GLY A 83 1.27 -24.05 6.28
CA GLY A 83 0.39 -23.07 6.90
C GLY A 83 0.99 -21.66 7.01
N SER A 84 2.24 -21.45 6.61
CA SER A 84 2.84 -20.12 6.54
C SER A 84 2.19 -19.29 5.43
N LYS A 85 2.26 -17.95 5.56
CA LYS A 85 1.63 -17.01 4.62
C LYS A 85 2.69 -16.25 3.85
N ARG A 86 2.58 -16.26 2.52
CA ARG A 86 3.44 -15.51 1.60
C ARG A 86 2.60 -14.47 0.85
N TYR A 87 3.19 -13.32 0.53
CA TYR A 87 2.54 -12.28 -0.25
C TYR A 87 3.33 -12.01 -1.51
N ASP A 88 2.64 -12.07 -2.65
CA ASP A 88 3.25 -11.88 -3.95
C ASP A 88 2.68 -10.63 -4.60
N PHE A 89 3.51 -9.92 -5.37
CA PHE A 89 3.06 -8.83 -6.23
C PHE A 89 3.00 -9.30 -7.67
N GLN A 90 1.83 -9.25 -8.29
CA GLN A 90 1.64 -9.59 -9.69
C GLN A 90 1.34 -8.33 -10.50
N PHE A 91 2.00 -8.15 -11.63
CA PHE A 91 1.74 -7.04 -12.55
C PHE A 91 1.73 -7.54 -14.00
N GLU A 92 1.17 -6.73 -14.89
CA GLU A 92 1.20 -7.00 -16.33
C GLU A 92 2.37 -6.23 -16.96
N ASN A 93 3.22 -6.93 -17.70
CA ASN A 93 4.31 -6.29 -18.43
C ASN A 93 3.79 -5.62 -19.72
N LYS A 94 4.67 -4.86 -20.41
CA LYS A 94 4.31 -4.16 -21.66
C LYS A 94 3.77 -5.07 -22.79
N ARG A 95 3.95 -6.39 -22.69
CA ARG A 95 3.51 -7.38 -23.68
C ARG A 95 2.22 -8.09 -23.27
N GLY A 96 1.61 -7.71 -22.14
CA GLY A 96 0.39 -8.32 -21.63
C GLY A 96 0.58 -9.58 -20.79
N TYR A 97 1.83 -9.99 -20.51
CA TYR A 97 2.08 -11.16 -19.69
C TYR A 97 2.12 -10.80 -18.21
N LYS A 98 1.52 -11.68 -17.40
CA LYS A 98 1.60 -11.61 -15.95
C LYS A 98 3.01 -11.96 -15.49
N THR A 99 3.60 -11.06 -14.71
CA THR A 99 4.86 -11.27 -14.00
C THR A 99 4.57 -11.25 -12.50
N THR A 100 5.10 -12.21 -11.76
CA THR A 100 4.93 -12.30 -10.31
C THR A 100 6.28 -12.11 -9.62
N VAL A 101 6.32 -11.18 -8.66
CA VAL A 101 7.37 -11.04 -7.67
C VAL A 101 6.91 -11.74 -6.41
N GLU A 102 7.44 -12.94 -6.17
CA GLU A 102 7.08 -13.72 -5.00
C GLU A 102 7.79 -13.21 -3.73
N GLY A 103 7.15 -13.45 -2.58
CA GLY A 103 7.78 -13.30 -1.27
C GLY A 103 8.09 -11.86 -0.88
N LEU A 104 7.20 -10.90 -1.14
CA LEU A 104 7.37 -9.51 -0.74
C LEU A 104 7.79 -9.38 0.73
N SER A 105 7.09 -10.10 1.61
CA SER A 105 7.34 -10.09 3.05
C SER A 105 8.71 -10.61 3.47
N GLU A 106 9.35 -11.43 2.65
CA GLU A 106 10.65 -12.06 2.93
C GLU A 106 11.81 -11.23 2.38
N LYS A 107 11.54 -10.32 1.44
CA LYS A 107 12.52 -9.44 0.79
C LYS A 107 12.75 -8.12 1.51
N PHE A 108 12.06 -7.88 2.61
CA PHE A 108 12.20 -6.64 3.37
C PHE A 108 12.92 -6.88 4.68
N ASN A 109 13.72 -5.90 5.09
CA ASN A 109 14.34 -5.90 6.41
C ASN A 109 13.26 -6.16 7.49
N PRO A 110 13.51 -7.07 8.46
CA PRO A 110 12.53 -7.45 9.48
C PRO A 110 11.95 -6.29 10.28
N GLU A 111 12.72 -5.23 10.52
CA GLU A 111 12.26 -4.05 11.24
C GLU A 111 11.18 -3.31 10.46
N TYR A 112 11.45 -2.94 9.20
CA TYR A 112 10.46 -2.28 8.33
C TYR A 112 9.24 -3.16 8.11
N TRP A 113 9.42 -4.47 8.01
CA TRP A 113 8.32 -5.41 7.88
C TRP A 113 7.38 -5.42 9.09
N ASN A 114 7.92 -5.30 10.31
CA ASN A 114 7.10 -5.21 11.52
C ASN A 114 6.25 -3.93 11.55
N TYR A 115 6.81 -2.80 11.10
CA TYR A 115 6.02 -1.56 10.98
C TYR A 115 4.99 -1.64 9.86
N ALA A 116 5.33 -2.22 8.71
CA ALA A 116 4.37 -2.44 7.61
C ALA A 116 3.19 -3.32 8.06
N LYS A 117 3.45 -4.36 8.87
CA LYS A 117 2.40 -5.19 9.52
C LYS A 117 1.53 -4.38 10.47
N LEU A 118 2.13 -3.52 11.31
CA LEU A 118 1.39 -2.66 12.24
C LEU A 118 0.47 -1.71 11.48
N ILE A 119 1.00 -1.00 10.48
CA ILE A 119 0.23 -0.06 9.66
C ILE A 119 -0.88 -0.79 8.90
N SER A 120 -0.57 -1.95 8.30
CA SER A 120 -1.58 -2.81 7.65
C SER A 120 -2.66 -3.28 8.64
N GLY A 121 -2.30 -3.56 9.90
CA GLY A 121 -3.29 -3.84 10.95
C GLY A 121 -4.26 -2.68 11.14
N VAL A 122 -3.71 -1.47 11.31
CA VAL A 122 -4.49 -0.25 11.53
C VAL A 122 -5.40 0.08 10.33
N LEU A 123 -4.89 -0.04 9.10
CA LEU A 123 -5.65 0.17 7.86
C LEU A 123 -6.80 -0.83 7.72
N ARG A 124 -6.58 -2.12 8.03
CA ARG A 124 -7.62 -3.16 7.98
C ARG A 124 -8.77 -2.93 8.95
N TYR A 125 -8.49 -2.32 10.10
CA TYR A 125 -9.52 -1.88 11.05
C TYR A 125 -10.23 -0.58 10.61
N ARG A 126 -9.98 -0.12 9.37
CA ARG A 126 -10.60 1.06 8.76
C ARG A 126 -10.48 2.30 9.65
N MET A 127 -9.34 2.41 10.35
CA MET A 127 -9.01 3.63 11.08
C MET A 127 -8.98 4.81 10.08
N PRO A 128 -9.58 5.97 10.40
CA PRO A 128 -9.55 7.13 9.52
C PRO A 128 -8.13 7.43 9.03
N LEU A 129 -7.97 7.67 7.74
CA LEU A 129 -6.65 7.72 7.11
C LEU A 129 -5.75 8.82 7.69
N GLU A 130 -6.33 9.96 8.07
CA GLU A 130 -5.64 11.05 8.78
C GLU A 130 -5.06 10.58 10.12
N HIS A 131 -5.75 9.68 10.82
CA HIS A 131 -5.27 9.11 12.07
C HIS A 131 -4.15 8.11 11.82
N VAL A 132 -4.25 7.31 10.76
CA VAL A 132 -3.16 6.40 10.34
C VAL A 132 -1.90 7.19 10.00
N ILE A 133 -2.02 8.27 9.23
CA ILE A 133 -0.91 9.15 8.87
C ILE A 133 -0.27 9.76 10.12
N ARG A 134 -1.07 10.25 11.08
CA ARG A 134 -0.55 10.76 12.37
C ARG A 134 0.17 9.68 13.18
N LEU A 135 -0.36 8.46 13.19
CA LEU A 135 0.28 7.32 13.85
C LEU A 135 1.64 7.01 13.21
N VAL A 136 1.72 6.94 11.88
CA VAL A 136 2.99 6.75 11.16
C VAL A 136 3.99 7.87 11.49
N ALA A 137 3.55 9.13 11.50
CA ALA A 137 4.40 10.27 11.85
C ALA A 137 4.96 10.19 13.28
N SER A 138 4.14 9.68 14.20
CA SER A 138 4.50 9.54 15.63
C SER A 138 5.50 8.43 15.92
N LEU A 139 5.77 7.52 14.96
CA LEU A 139 6.77 6.48 15.13
C LEU A 139 8.13 7.14 15.37
N SER A 140 8.59 7.11 16.62
CA SER A 140 9.88 7.63 17.06
C SER A 140 10.80 6.46 17.30
N LEU A 141 11.82 6.34 16.46
CA LEU A 141 12.65 5.15 16.37
C LEU A 141 14.11 5.55 16.35
N LYS A 142 14.96 4.63 16.81
CA LYS A 142 16.37 4.90 17.13
C LYS A 142 17.26 5.11 15.90
N ASP A 143 16.76 4.78 14.71
CA ASP A 143 17.50 4.83 13.45
C ASP A 143 17.10 6.06 12.59
N GLU A 144 18.04 6.66 11.87
CA GLU A 144 17.76 7.75 10.93
C GLU A 144 17.07 7.26 9.64
N SER A 145 17.42 6.05 9.17
CA SER A 145 16.83 5.46 7.95
C SER A 145 15.33 5.21 8.13
N ILE A 146 14.89 4.86 9.34
CA ILE A 146 13.46 4.62 9.58
C ILE A 146 12.63 5.92 9.72
N ASN A 147 13.24 6.99 10.25
CA ASN A 147 12.61 8.32 10.26
C ASN A 147 12.42 8.86 8.84
N THR A 148 13.33 8.48 7.95
CA THR A 148 13.31 8.79 6.54
C THR A 148 12.25 7.95 5.79
N TRP A 149 12.18 6.65 6.11
CA TRP A 149 11.16 5.73 5.58
C TRP A 149 9.73 6.16 5.93
N LYS A 150 9.45 6.52 7.20
CA LYS A 150 8.08 6.89 7.62
C LYS A 150 7.52 8.10 6.86
N VAL A 151 8.38 9.07 6.52
CA VAL A 151 7.99 10.24 5.71
C VAL A 151 7.52 9.83 4.32
N GLY A 152 8.18 8.84 3.71
CA GLY A 152 7.76 8.29 2.43
C GLY A 152 6.43 7.54 2.50
N VAL A 153 6.23 6.75 3.56
CA VAL A 153 4.96 6.06 3.82
C VAL A 153 3.82 7.06 4.04
N GLU A 154 4.02 8.12 4.82
CA GLU A 154 3.04 9.19 4.99
C GLU A 154 2.64 9.81 3.64
N ARG A 155 3.62 10.11 2.77
CA ARG A 155 3.36 10.67 1.45
C ARG A 155 2.59 9.70 0.56
N ALA A 156 2.90 8.40 0.63
CA ALA A 156 2.16 7.37 -0.10
C ALA A 156 0.70 7.33 0.33
N LEU A 157 0.42 7.39 1.63
CA LEU A 157 -0.94 7.36 2.16
C LEU A 157 -1.72 8.66 1.95
N LYS A 158 -1.05 9.83 2.00
CA LYS A 158 -1.70 11.15 1.79
C LYS A 158 -2.41 11.27 0.43
N LYS A 159 -1.98 10.49 -0.58
CA LYS A 159 -2.62 10.45 -1.91
C LYS A 159 -4.08 9.98 -1.87
N TYR A 160 -4.47 9.24 -0.83
CA TYR A 160 -5.82 8.69 -0.70
C TYR A 160 -6.72 9.53 0.22
N LEU A 161 -6.27 10.71 0.66
CA LEU A 161 -7.13 11.64 1.38
C LEU A 161 -8.17 12.27 0.42
N PRO A 162 -9.38 12.57 0.91
CA PRO A 162 -10.41 13.24 0.11
C PRO A 162 -9.85 14.51 -0.55
N GLY A 163 -10.08 14.68 -1.86
CA GLY A 163 -9.57 15.79 -2.66
C GLY A 163 -8.21 15.57 -3.35
N ASN A 164 -7.44 14.54 -2.96
CA ASN A 164 -6.24 14.11 -3.69
C ASN A 164 -6.50 12.92 -4.62
N VAL A 165 -7.64 12.22 -4.43
CA VAL A 165 -8.01 11.03 -5.21
C VAL A 165 -8.48 11.42 -6.61
N ASP A 166 -9.14 12.56 -6.75
CA ASP A 166 -9.62 13.06 -8.05
C ASP A 166 -8.43 13.34 -9.01
N ASP A 167 -7.29 13.80 -8.49
CA ASP A 167 -6.05 14.02 -9.27
C ASP A 167 -5.38 12.73 -9.77
N LEU A 168 -5.68 11.57 -9.14
CA LEU A 168 -5.11 10.27 -9.53
C LEU A 168 -5.82 9.65 -10.74
N GLU A 169 -7.05 10.09 -11.03
CA GLU A 169 -7.80 9.69 -12.22
C GLU A 169 -7.52 10.63 -13.42
N GLU A 170 -7.19 11.90 -13.19
CA GLU A 170 -6.96 12.90 -14.26
C GLU A 170 -5.58 12.81 -14.96
N THR A 171 -4.62 12.05 -14.42
CA THR A 171 -3.27 11.95 -15.01
C THR A 171 -3.09 10.79 -16.00
N GLN A 172 -4.18 10.28 -16.58
CA GLN A 172 -4.16 9.15 -17.52
C GLN A 172 -4.29 9.52 -19.01
N ASP A 173 -4.27 10.81 -19.36
CA ASP A 173 -4.26 11.27 -20.76
C ASP A 173 -2.86 11.62 -21.28
#